data_AF-A0A960KQZ9-F1
#
_entry.id   AF-A0A960KQZ9-F1
#
_cell.length_a   1.000
_cell.length_b   1.000
_cell.length_c   1.000
_cell.angle_alpha   90.00
_cell.angle_beta   90.00
_cell.angle_gamma   90.00
#
_symmetry.space_group_name_H-M   'P 1'
#
loop_
_entity.id
_entity.type
_entity.pdbx_description
1 polymer ?
#
loop_
_entity_poly.entity_id
_entity_poly.type
_entity_poly.pdbx_seq_one_letter_code
_entity_poly.pdbx_strand_id
1 'polypeptide(L)'
;MVRQWLSRKRSAQCDGRLRRIRAESVNGPDRSGIYRGTVVHDRRSPRIHRFRTSLVMCGFDLDRLDTLFADSLLWSTRHRALVEFRRSDYHGDPKSPLAEAVRRTVHDSCGIWPEGPILLLTQPRVLGLCFNPVSFYYCWHKDGDTLAAIVAEVTNTPWNERRAHVLPLDTAVPE
;
A
#
# COMPACT_ATOMS: atom_id res chain seq x y z
N MET A 1 3.32 28.80 -29.43
CA MET A 1 4.27 29.74 -28.80
C MET A 1 4.86 29.05 -27.57
N VAL A 2 6.17 28.89 -27.59
CA VAL A 2 7.04 28.06 -26.73
C VAL A 2 7.31 28.72 -25.37
N ARG A 3 7.48 27.92 -24.30
CA ARG A 3 8.42 28.05 -23.14
C ARG A 3 7.83 27.30 -21.92
N GLN A 4 8.31 26.12 -21.54
CA GLN A 4 9.56 25.82 -20.81
C GLN A 4 9.65 26.57 -19.46
N TRP A 5 9.49 25.84 -18.35
CA TRP A 5 10.02 26.25 -17.04
C TRP A 5 10.55 25.02 -16.30
N LEU A 6 11.82 24.70 -16.59
CA LEU A 6 12.68 23.90 -15.74
C LEU A 6 13.19 24.77 -14.58
N SER A 7 13.47 24.10 -13.47
CA SER A 7 14.36 24.54 -12.39
C SER A 7 13.82 25.58 -11.41
N ARG A 8 13.32 25.08 -10.28
CA ARG A 8 13.81 25.53 -8.98
C ARG A 8 13.94 24.33 -8.04
N LYS A 9 15.16 23.77 -7.97
CA LYS A 9 15.64 23.08 -6.79
C LYS A 9 15.40 23.99 -5.59
N ARG A 10 14.52 23.60 -4.67
CA ARG A 10 14.53 24.05 -3.28
C ARG A 10 14.21 22.84 -2.42
N SER A 11 15.29 22.31 -1.85
CA SER A 11 15.34 21.52 -0.63
C SER A 11 14.03 21.53 0.14
N ALA A 12 13.27 20.44 0.02
CA ALA A 12 12.39 20.03 1.09
C ALA A 12 13.31 19.63 2.25
N GLN A 13 13.61 20.59 3.12
CA GLN A 13 14.03 20.27 4.48
C GLN A 13 12.84 19.55 5.11
N CYS A 14 12.84 18.23 4.98
CA CYS A 14 12.09 17.35 5.86
C CYS A 14 12.71 17.54 7.24
N ASP A 15 12.05 18.32 8.09
CA ASP A 15 12.38 18.36 9.51
C ASP A 15 12.20 16.94 10.06
N GLY A 16 13.35 16.28 10.20
CA GLY A 16 13.49 14.89 10.58
C GLY A 16 13.11 14.68 12.03
N ARG A 17 11.82 14.56 12.28
CA ARG A 17 11.34 13.62 13.29
C ARG A 17 10.56 12.52 12.61
N LEU A 18 11.30 11.62 11.96
CA LEU A 18 10.88 10.23 11.81
C LEU A 18 10.75 9.65 13.23
N ARG A 19 9.59 9.86 13.85
CA ARG A 19 9.18 9.03 14.97
C ARG A 19 9.05 7.65 14.38
N ARG A 20 10.01 6.78 14.71
CA ARG A 20 9.99 5.33 14.47
C ARG A 20 8.55 4.86 14.64
N ILE A 21 7.88 4.54 13.53
CA ILE A 21 6.58 3.89 13.59
C ILE A 21 6.89 2.52 14.16
N ARG A 22 6.63 2.34 15.46
CA ARG A 22 6.63 1.02 16.08
C ARG A 22 5.40 0.32 15.50
N ALA A 23 5.59 -0.45 14.43
CA ALA A 23 4.67 -1.51 14.10
C ALA A 23 4.79 -2.52 15.24
N GLU A 24 3.89 -2.44 16.22
CA GLU A 24 3.73 -3.53 17.18
C GLU A 24 3.06 -4.67 16.41
N SER A 25 3.87 -5.63 15.97
CA SER A 25 3.37 -6.94 15.52
C SER A 25 2.65 -7.56 16.72
N VAL A 26 1.33 -7.61 16.63
CA VAL A 26 0.52 -8.42 17.53
C VAL A 26 0.58 -9.85 16.98
N ASN A 27 1.68 -10.52 17.34
CA ASN A 27 2.00 -11.95 17.18
C ASN A 27 2.77 -12.39 15.91
N GLY A 28 3.94 -13.02 16.14
CA GLY A 28 4.55 -14.03 15.25
C GLY A 28 5.34 -13.54 14.04
N PRO A 29 5.99 -14.45 13.28
CA PRO A 29 6.65 -14.17 11.99
C PRO A 29 5.68 -13.75 10.88
N ASP A 30 4.37 -13.73 11.18
CA ASP A 30 3.34 -13.23 10.29
C ASP A 30 3.41 -11.71 10.17
N ARG A 31 3.52 -11.24 8.93
CA ARG A 31 3.55 -9.81 8.59
C ARG A 31 2.14 -9.20 8.55
N SER A 32 1.12 -9.99 8.82
CA SER A 32 -0.29 -9.56 8.84
C SER A 32 -0.64 -8.90 10.16
N GLY A 33 -1.50 -7.87 10.14
CA GLY A 33 -1.89 -7.19 11.37
C GLY A 33 -2.67 -5.90 11.14
N ILE A 34 -3.02 -5.22 12.23
CA ILE A 34 -3.68 -3.91 12.19
C ILE A 34 -2.65 -2.83 12.49
N TYR A 35 -2.43 -1.96 11.51
CA TYR A 35 -1.47 -0.87 11.57
C TYR A 35 -2.19 0.42 11.91
N ARG A 36 -1.79 1.05 13.01
CA ARG A 36 -2.31 2.36 13.43
C ARG A 36 -1.29 3.45 13.12
N GLY A 37 -1.76 4.51 12.51
CA GLY A 37 -0.96 5.64 12.11
C GLY A 37 -1.68 6.97 12.28
N THR A 38 -1.01 8.03 11.88
CA THR A 38 -1.57 9.36 11.77
C THR A 38 -1.30 9.87 10.37
N VAL A 39 -2.33 10.36 9.70
CA VAL A 39 -2.17 11.11 8.45
C VAL A 39 -2.28 12.60 8.75
N VAL A 40 -1.31 13.35 8.23
CA VAL A 40 -1.33 14.81 8.24
C VAL A 40 -1.54 15.27 6.81
N HIS A 41 -2.63 15.97 6.57
CA HIS A 41 -2.84 16.67 5.33
C HIS A 41 -2.32 18.09 5.52
N ASP A 42 -1.37 18.51 4.67
CA ASP A 42 -0.77 19.85 4.68
C ASP A 42 -0.90 20.45 3.28
N ARG A 43 -2.00 21.16 3.01
CA ARG A 43 -2.18 21.92 1.76
C ARG A 43 -1.72 23.34 2.00
N ARG A 44 -0.75 23.82 1.21
CA ARG A 44 -0.14 25.15 1.39
C ARG A 44 -0.68 26.24 0.44
N SER A 45 -1.41 25.86 -0.59
CA SER A 45 -1.99 26.77 -1.59
C SER A 45 -3.33 26.22 -2.09
N PRO A 46 -4.33 27.07 -2.44
CA PRO A 46 -4.33 28.55 -2.36
C PRO A 46 -4.48 29.11 -0.93
N ARG A 47 -4.93 28.29 0.02
CA ARG A 47 -4.98 28.62 1.45
C ARG A 47 -4.35 27.50 2.26
N ILE A 48 -3.61 27.86 3.31
CA ILE A 48 -3.00 26.88 4.22
C ILE A 48 -4.11 26.15 4.98
N HIS A 49 -4.21 24.84 4.77
CA HIS A 49 -5.11 23.95 5.50
C HIS A 49 -4.29 22.77 5.99
N ARG A 50 -4.25 22.61 7.31
CA ARG A 50 -3.59 21.49 7.96
C ARG A 50 -4.54 20.76 8.88
N PHE A 51 -4.73 19.47 8.65
CA PHE A 51 -5.52 18.63 9.54
C PHE A 51 -4.79 17.32 9.79
N ARG A 52 -5.01 16.77 10.98
CA ARG A 52 -4.41 15.54 11.46
C ARG A 52 -5.53 14.56 11.79
N THR A 53 -5.47 13.36 11.24
CA THR A 53 -6.45 12.31 11.51
C THR A 53 -5.75 11.00 11.87
N SER A 54 -6.41 10.18 12.69
CA SER A 54 -5.98 8.80 12.92
C SER A 54 -6.28 7.98 11.66
N LEU A 55 -5.37 7.06 11.35
CA LEU A 55 -5.52 6.11 10.27
C LEU A 55 -5.35 4.70 10.83
N VAL A 56 -6.22 3.80 10.39
CA VAL A 56 -6.08 2.36 10.64
C VAL A 56 -6.06 1.67 9.28
N MET A 57 -5.05 0.82 9.08
CA MET A 57 -4.90 -0.02 7.89
C MET A 57 -4.72 -1.47 8.32
N CYS A 58 -5.18 -2.40 7.49
CA CYS A 58 -4.95 -3.83 7.65
C CYS A 58 -3.79 -4.24 6.74
N GLY A 59 -2.80 -4.92 7.32
CA GLY A 59 -1.76 -5.64 6.59
C GLY A 59 -2.17 -7.08 6.39
N PHE A 60 -2.15 -7.53 5.14
CA PHE A 60 -2.44 -8.89 4.73
C PHE A 60 -1.24 -9.49 4.00
N ASP A 61 -0.65 -10.51 4.58
CA ASP A 61 0.24 -11.39 3.85
C ASP A 61 -0.57 -12.16 2.81
N LEU A 62 -0.28 -11.90 1.53
CA LEU A 62 -1.05 -12.45 0.42
C LEU A 62 -0.95 -13.97 0.33
N ASP A 63 0.13 -14.58 0.83
CA ASP A 63 0.31 -16.03 0.81
C ASP A 63 -0.49 -16.72 1.93
N ARG A 64 -1.01 -15.96 2.90
CA ARG A 64 -1.76 -16.46 4.07
C ARG A 64 -3.21 -15.98 4.12
N LEU A 65 -3.71 -15.32 3.07
CA LEU A 65 -5.08 -14.77 3.04
C LEU A 65 -6.15 -15.79 3.39
N ASP A 66 -6.14 -17.00 2.83
CA ASP A 66 -7.17 -17.99 3.14
C ASP A 66 -7.12 -18.44 4.61
N THR A 67 -5.92 -18.57 5.20
CA THR A 67 -5.75 -18.94 6.61
C THR A 67 -6.16 -17.83 7.57
N LEU A 68 -5.90 -16.56 7.23
CA LEU A 68 -6.24 -15.42 8.08
C LEU A 68 -7.75 -15.25 8.28
N PHE A 69 -8.55 -15.67 7.29
CA PHE A 69 -9.99 -15.49 7.28
C PHE A 69 -10.77 -16.79 7.60
N ALA A 70 -10.08 -17.93 7.72
CA ALA A 70 -10.72 -19.24 7.91
C ALA A 70 -11.61 -19.31 9.17
N ASP A 71 -11.17 -18.70 10.26
CA ASP A 71 -11.82 -18.81 11.58
C ASP A 71 -12.72 -17.62 11.95
N SER A 72 -12.92 -16.67 11.02
CA SER A 72 -13.62 -15.42 11.32
C SER A 72 -15.01 -15.35 10.68
N LEU A 73 -16.07 -15.30 11.50
CA LEU A 73 -17.44 -15.07 11.02
C LEU A 73 -17.69 -13.63 10.54
N LEU A 74 -16.88 -12.68 11.02
CA LEU A 74 -17.01 -11.26 10.68
C LEU A 74 -16.11 -10.85 9.51
N TRP A 75 -15.21 -11.71 9.07
CA TRP A 75 -14.23 -11.43 8.01
C TRP A 75 -14.37 -12.47 6.92
N SER A 76 -14.44 -12.05 5.65
CA SER A 76 -14.54 -13.03 4.56
C SER A 76 -13.83 -12.58 3.29
N THR A 77 -13.27 -13.55 2.57
CA THR A 77 -12.75 -13.38 1.21
C THR A 77 -13.77 -13.80 0.14
N ARG A 78 -14.89 -14.45 0.52
CA ARG A 78 -15.80 -15.16 -0.40
C ARG A 78 -17.26 -14.74 -0.32
N HIS A 79 -17.74 -14.34 0.86
CA HIS A 79 -19.14 -14.02 1.12
C HIS A 79 -19.28 -12.68 1.84
N ARG A 80 -20.50 -12.14 1.91
CA ARG A 80 -20.76 -10.87 2.60
C ARG A 80 -20.52 -11.04 4.10
N ALA A 81 -19.65 -10.21 4.65
CA ALA A 81 -19.30 -10.19 6.07
C ALA A 81 -19.16 -8.73 6.53
N LEU A 82 -18.84 -8.51 7.81
CA LEU A 82 -18.60 -7.17 8.33
C LEU A 82 -17.38 -6.52 7.65
N VAL A 83 -16.31 -7.31 7.47
CA VAL A 83 -15.09 -6.95 6.76
C VAL A 83 -14.90 -7.90 5.58
N GLU A 84 -14.78 -7.35 4.37
CA GLU A 84 -14.67 -8.13 3.15
C GLU A 84 -13.33 -7.83 2.45
N PHE A 85 -12.58 -8.90 2.14
CA PHE A 85 -11.49 -8.83 1.18
C PHE A 85 -12.02 -9.27 -0.18
N ARG A 86 -12.24 -8.31 -1.08
CA ARG A 86 -12.75 -8.61 -2.42
C ARG A 86 -11.67 -8.36 -3.46
N ARG A 87 -11.27 -9.41 -4.19
CA ARG A 87 -10.19 -9.33 -5.20
C ARG A 87 -10.36 -8.18 -6.21
N SER A 88 -11.60 -7.83 -6.57
CA SER A 88 -11.91 -6.71 -7.48
C SER A 88 -11.57 -5.32 -6.94
N ASP A 89 -11.42 -5.19 -5.63
CA ASP A 89 -11.14 -3.91 -4.97
C ASP A 89 -9.64 -3.55 -5.04
N TYR A 90 -8.79 -4.47 -5.52
CA TYR A 90 -7.32 -4.36 -5.50
C TYR A 90 -6.70 -4.42 -6.91
N HIS A 91 -5.38 -4.26 -6.96
CA HIS A 91 -4.57 -4.06 -8.16
C HIS A 91 -4.76 -5.11 -9.28
N GLY A 92 -4.73 -4.65 -10.52
CA GLY A 92 -4.75 -5.51 -11.72
C GLY A 92 -6.07 -6.23 -11.99
N ASP A 93 -6.04 -7.20 -12.91
CA ASP A 93 -7.21 -7.98 -13.32
C ASP A 93 -7.73 -8.85 -12.16
N PRO A 94 -9.00 -8.71 -11.74
CA PRO A 94 -9.60 -9.53 -10.68
C PRO A 94 -9.59 -11.04 -10.95
N LYS A 95 -9.43 -11.48 -12.21
CA LYS A 95 -9.31 -12.89 -12.57
C LYS A 95 -7.94 -13.49 -12.28
N SER A 96 -6.92 -12.64 -12.13
CA SER A 96 -5.55 -13.06 -11.80
C SER A 96 -5.28 -12.99 -10.29
N PRO A 97 -4.47 -13.89 -9.72
CA PRO A 97 -4.02 -13.79 -8.34
C PRO A 97 -3.40 -12.41 -8.07
N LEU A 98 -3.74 -11.80 -6.92
CA LEU A 98 -3.29 -10.43 -6.61
C LEU A 98 -1.77 -10.33 -6.55
N ALA A 99 -1.11 -11.29 -5.91
CA ALA A 99 0.34 -11.34 -5.82
C ALA A 99 1.00 -11.37 -7.19
N GLU A 100 0.48 -12.16 -8.13
CA GLU A 100 1.00 -12.24 -9.51
C GLU A 100 0.79 -10.93 -10.28
N ALA A 101 -0.38 -10.30 -10.14
CA ALA A 101 -0.64 -9.01 -10.76
C ALA A 101 0.34 -7.93 -10.28
N VAL A 102 0.65 -7.92 -8.98
CA VAL A 102 1.64 -7.00 -8.40
C VAL A 102 3.06 -7.32 -8.88
N ARG A 103 3.48 -8.59 -8.88
CA ARG A 103 4.79 -9.02 -9.39
C ARG A 103 5.01 -8.58 -10.83
N ARG A 104 4.00 -8.78 -11.68
CA ARG A 104 4.04 -8.34 -13.08
C ARG A 104 4.22 -6.83 -13.20
N THR A 105 3.46 -6.04 -12.43
CA THR A 105 3.60 -4.58 -12.45
C THR A 105 4.98 -4.10 -11.99
N VAL A 106 5.57 -4.75 -10.97
CA VAL A 106 6.95 -4.45 -10.53
C VAL A 106 7.94 -4.79 -11.64
N HIS A 107 7.80 -5.97 -12.25
CA HIS A 107 8.65 -6.40 -13.36
C HIS A 107 8.56 -5.46 -14.55
N ASP A 108 7.36 -5.09 -14.98
CA ASP A 108 7.15 -4.21 -16.13
C ASP A 108 7.69 -2.79 -15.87
N SER A 109 7.73 -2.36 -14.61
CA SER A 109 8.20 -1.02 -14.23
C SER A 109 9.70 -0.93 -13.97
N CYS A 110 10.32 -2.01 -13.45
CA CYS A 110 11.69 -1.97 -12.91
C CYS A 110 12.59 -3.10 -13.43
N GLY A 111 12.07 -4.07 -14.17
CA GLY A 111 12.80 -5.24 -14.67
C GLY A 111 13.13 -6.30 -13.61
N ILE A 112 12.60 -6.16 -12.39
CA ILE A 112 12.85 -7.08 -11.27
C ILE A 112 11.60 -7.92 -11.02
N TRP A 113 11.78 -9.22 -10.79
CA TRP A 113 10.70 -10.12 -10.41
C TRP A 113 10.80 -10.48 -8.91
N PRO A 114 9.99 -9.89 -8.02
CA PRO A 114 10.05 -10.22 -6.60
C PRO A 114 9.47 -11.62 -6.34
N GLU A 115 10.36 -12.57 -6.06
CA GLU A 115 10.03 -13.96 -5.72
C GLU A 115 9.58 -14.16 -4.26
N GLY A 116 9.79 -13.16 -3.41
CA GLY A 116 9.46 -13.23 -1.99
C GLY A 116 7.97 -13.02 -1.66
N PRO A 117 7.65 -12.97 -0.36
CA PRO A 117 6.30 -12.67 0.12
C PRO A 117 5.87 -11.25 -0.29
N ILE A 118 4.56 -11.02 -0.30
CA ILE A 118 3.96 -9.72 -0.56
C ILE A 118 2.99 -9.36 0.57
N LEU A 119 3.24 -8.22 1.23
CA LEU A 119 2.36 -7.66 2.24
C LEU A 119 1.54 -6.54 1.60
N LEU A 120 0.22 -6.69 1.64
CA LEU A 120 -0.73 -5.65 1.27
C LEU A 120 -1.15 -4.86 2.51
N LEU A 121 -0.83 -3.58 2.55
CA LEU A 121 -1.34 -2.64 3.55
C LEU A 121 -2.47 -1.81 2.93
N THR A 122 -3.69 -1.96 3.45
CA THR A 122 -4.91 -1.40 2.83
C THR A 122 -6.03 -1.11 3.82
N GLN A 123 -7.09 -0.45 3.38
CA GLN A 123 -8.37 -0.41 4.09
C GLN A 123 -9.36 -1.36 3.41
N PRO A 124 -9.71 -2.51 4.01
CA PRO A 124 -10.64 -3.45 3.40
C PRO A 124 -12.06 -2.88 3.37
N ARG A 125 -12.93 -3.53 2.61
CA ARG A 125 -14.35 -3.16 2.55
C ARG A 125 -14.99 -3.43 3.91
N VAL A 126 -15.74 -2.47 4.42
CA VAL A 126 -16.48 -2.59 5.69
C VAL A 126 -17.95 -2.32 5.41
N LEU A 127 -18.83 -3.23 5.85
CA LEU A 127 -20.29 -3.15 5.62
C LEU A 127 -20.65 -2.94 4.15
N GLY A 128 -19.91 -3.57 3.24
CA GLY A 128 -20.13 -3.43 1.80
C GLY A 128 -19.55 -2.15 1.17
N LEU A 129 -19.01 -1.21 1.94
CA LEU A 129 -18.42 0.05 1.47
C LEU A 129 -16.90 -0.05 1.42
N CYS A 130 -16.31 0.31 0.27
CA CYS A 130 -14.86 0.38 0.10
C CYS A 130 -14.44 1.84 -0.04
N PHE A 131 -13.85 2.40 1.02
CA PHE A 131 -13.25 3.73 1.01
C PHE A 131 -11.74 3.58 1.25
N ASN A 132 -11.04 3.14 0.22
CA ASN A 132 -9.62 2.84 0.28
C ASN A 132 -8.84 3.83 -0.61
N PRO A 133 -8.30 4.93 -0.03
CA PRO A 133 -7.63 5.95 -0.83
C PRO A 133 -6.28 5.47 -1.38
N VAL A 134 -5.63 4.53 -0.70
CA VAL A 134 -4.33 3.99 -1.10
C VAL A 134 -4.11 2.58 -0.57
N SER A 135 -3.59 1.71 -1.44
CA SER A 135 -3.03 0.40 -1.08
C SER A 135 -1.53 0.40 -1.30
N PHE A 136 -0.77 -0.13 -0.34
CA PHE A 136 0.65 -0.34 -0.47
C PHE A 136 0.95 -1.84 -0.56
N TYR A 137 1.75 -2.24 -1.54
CA TYR A 137 2.23 -3.60 -1.69
C TYR A 137 3.74 -3.61 -1.47
N TYR A 138 4.16 -4.20 -0.35
CA TYR A 138 5.56 -4.39 -0.02
C TYR A 138 6.00 -5.73 -0.60
N CYS A 139 6.98 -5.71 -1.49
CA CYS A 139 7.45 -6.89 -2.21
C CYS A 139 8.89 -7.20 -1.80
N TRP A 140 9.13 -8.40 -1.28
CA TRP A 140 10.45 -8.85 -0.87
C TRP A 140 11.16 -9.68 -1.93
N HIS A 141 12.48 -9.74 -1.83
CA HIS A 141 13.30 -10.76 -2.49
C HIS A 141 13.04 -12.14 -1.91
N LYS A 142 13.58 -13.16 -2.58
CA LYS A 142 13.44 -14.57 -2.20
C LYS A 142 13.90 -14.88 -0.77
N ASP A 143 14.84 -14.10 -0.23
CA ASP A 143 15.32 -14.24 1.15
C ASP A 143 14.23 -13.94 2.21
N GLY A 144 13.16 -13.24 1.83
CA GLY A 144 12.05 -12.86 2.70
C GLY A 144 12.34 -11.67 3.61
N ASP A 145 13.54 -11.11 3.58
CA ASP A 145 13.98 -10.04 4.49
C ASP A 145 14.39 -8.76 3.76
N THR A 146 14.93 -8.88 2.54
CA THR A 146 15.34 -7.74 1.72
C THR A 146 14.16 -7.24 0.90
N LEU A 147 13.78 -5.97 1.08
CA LEU A 147 12.65 -5.37 0.36
C LEU A 147 13.07 -4.97 -1.06
N ALA A 148 12.47 -5.57 -2.08
CA ALA A 148 12.80 -5.34 -3.49
C ALA A 148 12.12 -4.08 -4.04
N ALA A 149 10.82 -3.92 -3.74
CA ALA A 149 10.02 -2.80 -4.22
C ALA A 149 8.80 -2.52 -3.34
N ILE A 150 8.29 -1.30 -3.44
CA ILE A 150 6.98 -0.91 -2.91
C ILE A 150 6.11 -0.43 -4.07
N VAL A 151 4.90 -0.98 -4.20
CA VAL A 151 3.89 -0.45 -5.12
C VAL A 151 2.86 0.34 -4.31
N ALA A 152 2.71 1.63 -4.61
CA ALA A 152 1.66 2.47 -4.04
C ALA A 152 0.55 2.67 -5.07
N GLU A 153 -0.60 2.05 -4.86
CA GLU A 153 -1.78 2.21 -5.70
C GLU A 153 -2.74 3.20 -5.07
N VAL A 154 -2.89 4.36 -5.72
CA VAL A 154 -3.84 5.39 -5.31
C VAL A 154 -5.16 5.17 -6.04
N THR A 155 -6.25 5.11 -5.30
CA THR A 155 -7.60 5.01 -5.86
C THR A 155 -8.33 6.34 -5.67
N ASN A 156 -8.75 6.96 -6.77
CA ASN A 156 -9.50 8.20 -6.74
C ASN A 156 -11.00 7.91 -6.56
N THR A 157 -11.51 8.08 -5.34
CA THR A 157 -12.93 7.95 -5.02
C THR A 157 -13.64 9.29 -5.29
N PRO A 158 -14.79 9.36 -5.99
CA PRO A 158 -15.67 8.26 -6.42
C PRO A 158 -15.42 7.69 -7.82
N TRP A 159 -14.51 8.26 -8.61
CA TRP A 159 -14.31 7.87 -10.03
C TRP A 159 -13.69 6.49 -10.24
N ASN A 160 -13.18 5.86 -9.17
CA ASN A 160 -12.56 4.53 -9.16
C ASN A 160 -11.38 4.38 -10.14
N GLU A 161 -10.77 5.51 -10.51
CA GLU A 161 -9.50 5.51 -11.25
C GLU A 161 -8.38 5.05 -10.30
N ARG A 162 -7.58 4.10 -10.76
CA ARG A 162 -6.44 3.57 -9.99
C ARG A 162 -5.15 3.89 -10.70
N ARG A 163 -4.16 4.38 -9.95
CA ARG A 163 -2.81 4.63 -10.45
C ARG A 163 -1.80 3.98 -9.53
N ALA A 164 -1.00 3.07 -10.10
CA ALA A 164 0.08 2.39 -9.39
C ALA A 164 1.41 3.13 -9.61
N HIS A 165 2.12 3.42 -8.54
CA HIS A 165 3.46 3.96 -8.53
C HIS A 165 4.41 2.92 -7.95
N VAL A 166 5.42 2.51 -8.71
CA VAL A 166 6.42 1.53 -8.28
C VAL A 166 7.67 2.26 -7.78
N LEU A 167 8.13 1.89 -6.59
CA LEU A 167 9.32 2.40 -5.92
C LEU A 167 10.31 1.23 -5.77
N PRO A 168 11.29 1.08 -6.67
CA PRO A 168 12.36 0.09 -6.51
C PRO A 168 13.29 0.50 -5.36
N LEU A 169 13.70 -0.47 -4.55
CA LEU A 169 14.60 -0.23 -3.41
C LEU A 169 16.01 -0.80 -3.61
N ASP A 170 16.19 -1.66 -4.62
CA ASP A 170 17.52 -2.11 -5.07
C ASP A 170 18.37 -0.96 -5.65
N THR A 171 17.75 0.18 -5.96
CA THR A 171 18.42 1.37 -6.53
C THR A 171 18.69 2.46 -5.47
N ALA A 172 18.62 2.14 -4.18
CA ALA A 172 19.09 3.05 -3.14
C ALA A 172 20.62 3.20 -3.27
N VAL A 173 21.05 4.13 -4.13
CA VAL A 173 22.41 4.66 -4.13
C VAL A 173 22.65 5.22 -2.73
N PRO A 174 23.60 4.69 -1.94
CA PRO A 174 23.99 5.35 -0.71
C PRO A 174 24.57 6.72 -1.07
N GLU A 175 24.02 7.79 -0.49
CA GLU A 175 24.59 9.14 -0.56
C GLU A 175 26.00 9.20 0.05
#